data_AF-A0A2D6E3K1-F1
#
_entry.id   AF-A0A2D6E3K1-F1
#
_cell.length_a   1.000
_cell.length_b   1.000
_cell.length_c   1.000
_cell.angle_alpha   90.00
_cell.angle_beta   90.00
_cell.angle_gamma   90.00
#
_symmetry.space_group_name_H-M   'P 1'
#
loop_
_entity.id
_entity.type
_entity.pdbx_description
1 polymer ?
#
loop_
_entity_poly.entity_id
_entity_poly.type
_entity_poly.pdbx_seq_one_letter_code
_entity_poly.pdbx_strand_id
1 'polypeptide(L)'
;MKVTGFDGRERSINFSKYYVYGDDARRKSSLHRQAKKILREVFPYDIIYEEVSLPGSNKGSSKALRADFFIPAQNLVVEVHGKQHYEFTIHFHKSKLDFFRSQARDRNKEEWCGLNSVKFISLKYSETEDEWRKALLNT
;
A
#
# COMPACT_ATOMS: atom_id res chain seq x y z
N MET A 1 -14.13 5.46 -6.73
CA MET A 1 -14.21 4.00 -6.92
C MET A 1 -15.12 3.39 -5.88
N LYS A 2 -16.00 2.45 -6.26
CA LYS A 2 -16.81 1.66 -5.32
C LYS A 2 -16.04 0.40 -4.94
N VAL A 3 -16.11 0.01 -3.67
CA VAL A 3 -15.38 -1.11 -3.09
C VAL A 3 -16.22 -1.80 -2.02
N THR A 4 -16.05 -3.10 -1.86
CA THR A 4 -16.73 -3.93 -0.88
C THR A 4 -15.78 -4.18 0.30
N GLY A 5 -16.28 -3.92 1.52
CA GLY A 5 -15.56 -4.26 2.74
C GLY A 5 -15.64 -5.74 3.10
N PHE A 6 -14.83 -6.18 4.06
CA PHE A 6 -14.93 -7.55 4.60
C PHE A 6 -16.26 -7.82 5.32
N ASP A 7 -17.01 -6.77 5.66
CA ASP A 7 -18.37 -6.84 6.19
C ASP A 7 -19.44 -6.97 5.10
N GLY A 8 -19.05 -7.12 3.83
CA GLY A 8 -19.94 -7.23 2.67
C GLY A 8 -20.60 -5.90 2.26
N ARG A 9 -20.29 -4.78 2.93
CA ARG A 9 -20.92 -3.49 2.64
C ARG A 9 -20.13 -2.72 1.60
N GLU A 10 -20.85 -2.15 0.64
CA GLU A 10 -20.25 -1.25 -0.36
C GLU A 10 -19.87 0.10 0.25
N ARG A 11 -18.75 0.66 -0.21
CA ARG A 11 -18.13 1.91 0.22
C ARG A 11 -17.56 2.63 -0.99
N SER A 12 -17.37 3.94 -0.89
CA SER A 12 -16.68 4.72 -1.91
C SER A 12 -15.33 5.21 -1.40
N ILE A 13 -14.31 5.09 -2.24
CA ILE A 13 -13.03 5.76 -2.02
C ILE A 13 -13.12 7.15 -2.63
N ASN A 14 -12.95 8.17 -1.77
CA ASN A 14 -12.76 9.55 -2.20
C ASN A 14 -11.26 9.84 -2.30
N PHE A 15 -10.74 9.84 -3.53
CA PHE A 15 -9.31 9.94 -3.79
C PHE A 15 -8.73 11.35 -3.63
N SER A 16 -9.55 12.42 -3.67
CA SER A 16 -9.05 13.80 -3.66
C SER A 16 -8.21 14.12 -2.41
N LYS A 17 -8.48 13.44 -1.29
CA LYS A 17 -7.77 13.60 -0.02
C LYS A 17 -6.40 12.92 0.04
N TYR A 18 -6.11 12.04 -0.92
CA TYR A 18 -4.85 11.28 -0.98
C TYR A 18 -3.91 11.78 -2.07
N TYR A 19 -4.36 12.76 -2.87
CA TYR A 19 -3.52 13.37 -3.88
C TYR A 19 -2.48 14.27 -3.21
N VAL A 20 -1.27 14.25 -3.75
CA VAL A 20 -0.12 14.95 -3.18
C VAL A 20 0.33 16.02 -4.17
N TYR A 21 0.11 17.28 -3.81
CA TYR A 21 0.53 18.44 -4.60
C TYR A 21 1.99 18.81 -4.29
N GLY A 22 2.80 19.04 -5.33
CA GLY A 22 4.14 19.63 -5.21
C GLY A 22 5.08 18.89 -4.23
N ASP A 23 5.84 19.67 -3.47
CA ASP A 23 6.77 19.17 -2.44
C ASP A 23 6.00 18.79 -1.17
N ASP A 24 5.82 17.48 -0.99
CA ASP A 24 5.17 16.90 0.17
C ASP A 24 6.04 17.04 1.43
N ALA A 25 5.61 17.89 2.36
CA ALA A 25 6.29 18.11 3.64
C ALA A 25 6.15 16.92 4.62
N ARG A 26 5.31 15.92 4.33
CA ARG A 26 5.11 14.76 5.22
C ARG A 26 6.39 13.91 5.28
N ARG A 27 6.75 13.47 6.48
CA ARG A 27 7.86 12.52 6.66
C ARG A 27 7.51 11.18 6.03
N LYS A 28 8.36 10.75 5.09
CA LYS A 28 8.27 9.47 4.39
C LYS A 28 9.60 8.74 4.54
N SER A 29 9.56 7.40 4.55
CA SER A 29 10.78 6.61 4.50
C SER A 29 11.53 6.87 3.18
N SER A 30 12.85 6.62 3.17
CA SER A 30 13.63 6.68 1.95
C SER A 30 13.06 5.76 0.86
N LEU A 31 12.68 4.53 1.25
CA LEU A 31 12.07 3.55 0.36
C LEU A 31 10.75 4.05 -0.26
N HIS A 32 9.89 4.70 0.52
CA HIS A 32 8.64 5.28 0.00
C HIS A 32 8.90 6.36 -1.05
N ARG A 33 9.87 7.25 -0.79
CA ARG A 33 10.26 8.30 -1.75
C ARG A 33 10.87 7.70 -3.02
N GLN A 34 11.68 6.66 -2.88
CA GLN A 34 12.27 5.93 -4.00
C GLN A 34 11.19 5.24 -4.84
N ALA A 35 10.26 4.53 -4.20
CA ALA A 35 9.12 3.91 -4.88
C ALA A 35 8.27 4.96 -5.62
N LYS A 36 7.98 6.10 -4.99
CA LYS A 36 7.26 7.21 -5.64
C LYS A 36 7.95 7.68 -6.92
N LYS A 37 9.28 7.81 -6.92
CA LYS A 37 10.06 8.19 -8.11
C LYS A 37 9.90 7.14 -9.21
N ILE A 38 10.08 5.86 -8.88
CA ILE A 38 9.96 4.75 -9.84
C ILE A 38 8.53 4.66 -10.40
N LEU A 39 7.49 4.80 -9.55
CA LEU A 39 6.09 4.79 -10.00
C LEU A 39 5.80 5.95 -10.97
N ARG A 40 6.37 7.13 -10.74
CA ARG A 40 6.26 8.28 -11.69
C ARG A 40 6.95 8.02 -13.02
N GLU A 41 8.02 7.23 -13.03
CA GLU A 41 8.72 6.82 -14.25
C GLU A 41 7.93 5.74 -15.02
N VAL A 42 7.39 4.75 -14.32
CA VAL A 42 6.65 3.62 -14.91
C VAL A 42 5.24 4.02 -15.38
N PHE A 43 4.56 4.87 -14.61
CA PHE A 43 3.20 5.33 -14.89
C PHE A 43 3.14 6.85 -15.05
N PRO A 44 3.81 7.43 -16.07
CA PRO A 44 4.00 8.88 -16.19
C PRO A 44 2.71 9.66 -16.41
N TYR A 45 1.64 9.02 -16.89
CA TYR A 45 0.35 9.64 -17.17
C TYR A 45 -0.72 9.32 -16.12
N ASP A 46 -0.44 8.42 -15.18
CA ASP A 46 -1.42 8.03 -14.17
C ASP A 46 -1.31 8.88 -12.91
N ILE A 47 -2.45 9.05 -12.27
CA ILE A 47 -2.49 9.68 -10.95
C ILE A 47 -2.11 8.63 -9.89
N ILE A 48 -1.02 8.91 -9.19
CA ILE A 48 -0.53 8.11 -8.06
C ILE A 48 -1.00 8.77 -6.75
N TYR A 49 -1.85 8.07 -6.01
CA TYR A 49 -2.33 8.49 -4.69
C TYR A 49 -1.50 7.82 -3.59
N GLU A 50 -1.28 8.52 -2.47
CA GLU A 50 -0.45 8.03 -1.36
C GLU A 50 -1.26 7.83 -0.07
N GLU A 51 -0.90 6.81 0.72
CA GLU A 51 -1.49 6.52 2.03
C GLU A 51 -3.02 6.35 1.96
N VAL A 52 -3.51 5.67 0.93
CA VAL A 52 -4.94 5.57 0.65
C VAL A 52 -5.61 4.66 1.66
N SER A 53 -6.62 5.14 2.37
CA SER A 53 -7.43 4.28 3.25
C SER A 53 -8.18 3.25 2.42
N LEU A 54 -8.20 1.99 2.88
CA LEU A 54 -8.90 0.86 2.27
C LEU A 54 -10.21 0.61 3.04
N PRO A 55 -11.36 1.20 2.65
CA PRO A 55 -12.56 1.19 3.47
C PRO A 55 -13.10 -0.23 3.66
N GLY A 56 -13.52 -0.56 4.89
CA GLY A 56 -14.04 -1.90 5.21
C GLY A 56 -12.96 -2.99 5.37
N SER A 57 -11.67 -2.62 5.35
CA SER A 57 -10.55 -3.54 5.63
C SER A 57 -10.33 -3.80 7.13
N ASN A 58 -11.11 -3.19 8.01
CA ASN A 58 -10.78 -3.08 9.42
C ASN A 58 -11.00 -4.34 10.27
N LYS A 59 -11.56 -5.47 9.76
CA LYS A 59 -11.74 -6.77 10.49
C LYS A 59 -11.84 -6.67 12.04
N GLY A 60 -12.75 -5.83 12.56
CA GLY A 60 -12.97 -5.63 14.01
C GLY A 60 -12.15 -4.51 14.68
N SER A 61 -11.16 -3.93 14.01
CA SER A 61 -10.49 -2.67 14.38
C SER A 61 -11.38 -1.45 14.14
N SER A 62 -11.16 -0.38 14.89
CA SER A 62 -11.81 0.92 14.67
C SER A 62 -11.30 1.66 13.44
N LYS A 63 -10.09 1.31 12.95
CA LYS A 63 -9.44 1.99 11.83
C LYS A 63 -9.22 1.04 10.66
N ALA A 64 -9.55 1.53 9.47
CA ALA A 64 -9.21 0.90 8.19
C ALA A 64 -7.68 0.84 8.00
N LEU A 65 -7.24 -0.18 7.25
CA LEU A 65 -5.88 -0.26 6.75
C LEU A 65 -5.64 0.82 5.70
N ARG A 66 -4.37 1.15 5.47
CA ARG A 66 -3.94 2.12 4.47
C ARG A 66 -2.94 1.46 3.53
N ALA A 67 -3.04 1.77 2.25
CA ALA A 67 -2.07 1.40 1.23
C ALA A 67 -1.05 2.51 1.02
N ASP A 68 0.22 2.16 0.82
CA ASP A 68 1.28 3.14 0.57
C ASP A 68 1.01 3.92 -0.72
N PHE A 69 0.66 3.22 -1.80
CA PHE A 69 0.23 3.81 -3.07
C PHE A 69 -1.02 3.12 -3.64
N PHE A 70 -1.83 3.91 -4.34
CA PHE A 70 -2.95 3.43 -5.15
C PHE A 70 -2.94 4.15 -6.50
N ILE A 71 -3.02 3.39 -7.58
CA ILE A 71 -3.08 3.87 -8.97
C ILE A 71 -4.40 3.39 -9.59
N PRO A 72 -5.49 4.18 -9.50
CA PRO A 72 -6.82 3.72 -9.89
C PRO A 72 -6.95 3.38 -11.38
N ALA A 73 -6.23 4.09 -12.25
CA ALA A 73 -6.23 3.81 -13.69
C ALA A 73 -5.72 2.40 -14.02
N GLN A 74 -4.82 1.87 -13.20
CA GLN A 74 -4.25 0.52 -13.33
C GLN A 74 -4.94 -0.51 -12.43
N ASN A 75 -5.93 -0.07 -11.65
CA ASN A 75 -6.57 -0.83 -10.57
C ASN A 75 -5.53 -1.51 -9.66
N LEU A 76 -4.51 -0.76 -9.25
CA LEU A 76 -3.30 -1.28 -8.61
C LEU A 76 -3.03 -0.62 -7.26
N VAL A 77 -2.73 -1.45 -6.26
CA VAL A 77 -2.13 -1.07 -4.98
C VAL A 77 -0.67 -1.52 -4.95
N VAL A 78 0.21 -0.60 -4.50
CA VAL A 78 1.63 -0.88 -4.31
C VAL A 78 2.01 -0.60 -2.86
N GLU A 79 2.60 -1.60 -2.21
CA GLU A 79 3.12 -1.54 -0.84
C GLU A 79 4.65 -1.54 -0.84
N VAL A 80 5.27 -0.76 0.02
CA VAL A 80 6.74 -0.66 0.13
C VAL A 80 7.18 -1.28 1.45
N HIS A 81 7.55 -2.57 1.38
CA HIS A 81 7.87 -3.35 2.56
C HIS A 81 9.34 -3.20 2.96
N GLY A 82 9.55 -2.44 4.05
CA GLY A 82 10.82 -2.40 4.78
C GLY A 82 11.17 -3.72 5.48
N LYS A 83 12.37 -3.79 6.05
CA LYS A 83 12.87 -4.96 6.80
C LYS A 83 11.90 -5.44 7.89
N GLN A 84 11.19 -4.50 8.53
CA GLN A 84 10.22 -4.80 9.58
C GLN A 84 9.04 -5.68 9.16
N HIS A 85 8.76 -5.82 7.86
CA HIS A 85 7.69 -6.70 7.36
C HIS A 85 8.13 -8.17 7.33
N TYR A 86 9.44 -8.42 7.25
CA TYR A 86 10.01 -9.76 7.08
C TYR A 86 10.67 -10.28 8.35
N GLU A 87 11.22 -9.39 9.17
CA GLU A 87 11.96 -9.75 10.37
C GLU A 87 11.41 -9.05 11.60
N PHE A 88 11.35 -9.78 12.72
CA PHE A 88 11.12 -9.18 14.02
C PHE A 88 12.35 -8.37 14.44
N THR A 89 12.18 -7.06 14.59
CA THR A 89 13.18 -6.17 15.18
C THR A 89 12.54 -5.42 16.34
N ILE A 90 13.27 -5.30 17.45
CA ILE A 90 12.79 -4.59 18.65
C ILE A 90 12.53 -3.10 18.41
N HIS A 91 13.20 -2.52 17.42
CA HIS A 91 13.03 -1.11 17.05
C HIS A 91 11.66 -0.85 16.42
N PHE A 92 11.15 -1.80 15.64
CA PHE A 92 9.86 -1.67 14.96
C PHE A 92 8.71 -2.40 15.70
N HIS A 93 9.03 -3.41 16.50
CA HIS A 93 8.06 -4.29 17.14
C HIS A 93 8.35 -4.44 18.62
N LYS A 94 7.37 -4.11 19.48
CA LYS A 94 7.52 -4.24 20.94
C LYS A 94 7.55 -5.70 21.40
N SER A 95 6.91 -6.58 20.63
CA SER A 95 6.81 -8.01 20.93
C SER A 95 6.67 -8.82 19.64
N LYS A 96 6.95 -10.13 19.71
CA LYS A 96 6.70 -11.05 18.58
C LYS A 96 5.23 -11.04 18.17
N LEU A 97 4.31 -10.87 19.13
CA LEU A 97 2.88 -10.75 18.86
C LEU A 97 2.57 -9.53 17.99
N ASP A 98 3.22 -8.39 18.22
CA ASP A 98 3.02 -7.19 17.40
C ASP A 98 3.52 -7.37 15.97
N PHE A 99 4.63 -8.10 15.79
CA PHE A 99 5.10 -8.49 14.46
C PHE A 99 4.14 -9.44 13.74
N PHE A 100 3.60 -10.45 14.42
CA PHE A 100 2.58 -11.31 13.81
C PHE A 100 1.31 -10.54 13.47
N ARG A 101 0.94 -9.53 14.28
CA ARG A 101 -0.16 -8.62 13.98
C ARG A 101 0.13 -7.74 12.77
N SER A 102 1.35 -7.23 12.59
CA SER A 102 1.70 -6.47 11.38
C SER A 102 1.61 -7.34 10.14
N GLN A 103 2.14 -8.57 10.18
CA GLN A 103 2.00 -9.52 9.06
C GLN A 103 0.54 -9.88 8.76
N ALA A 104 -0.30 -10.03 9.78
CA ALA A 104 -1.73 -10.26 9.59
C ALA A 104 -2.42 -9.08 8.91
N ARG A 105 -2.01 -7.84 9.24
CA ARG A 105 -2.51 -6.64 8.56
C ARG A 105 -2.08 -6.62 7.09
N ASP A 106 -0.84 -6.98 6.79
CA ASP A 106 -0.36 -7.03 5.40
C ASP A 106 -1.15 -8.04 4.56
N ARG A 107 -1.40 -9.26 5.10
CA ARG A 107 -2.29 -10.25 4.46
C ARG A 107 -3.71 -9.72 4.25
N ASN A 108 -4.25 -9.00 5.24
CA ASN A 108 -5.58 -8.40 5.09
C ASN A 108 -5.63 -7.31 4.01
N LYS A 109 -4.52 -6.61 3.73
CA LYS A 109 -4.49 -5.66 2.60
C LYS A 109 -4.58 -6.40 1.28
N GLU A 110 -3.80 -7.45 1.11
CA GLU A 110 -3.80 -8.29 -0.09
C GLU A 110 -5.17 -8.91 -0.33
N GLU A 111 -5.78 -9.50 0.70
CA GLU A 111 -7.13 -10.07 0.64
C GLU A 111 -8.20 -9.02 0.29
N TRP A 112 -8.09 -7.82 0.86
CA TRP A 112 -8.99 -6.71 0.54
C TRP A 112 -8.84 -6.29 -0.93
N CYS A 113 -7.63 -6.29 -1.47
CA CYS A 113 -7.39 -5.99 -2.89
C CYS A 113 -8.01 -7.07 -3.78
N GLY A 114 -7.81 -8.35 -3.45
CA GLY A 114 -8.43 -9.48 -4.15
C GLY A 114 -9.96 -9.40 -4.18
N LEU A 115 -10.59 -9.09 -3.04
CA LEU A 115 -12.04 -8.89 -2.93
C LEU A 115 -12.57 -7.79 -3.88
N ASN A 116 -11.75 -6.80 -4.19
CA ASN A 116 -12.12 -5.63 -4.97
C ASN A 116 -11.57 -5.65 -6.41
N SER A 117 -11.02 -6.80 -6.85
CA SER A 117 -10.36 -6.95 -8.15
C SER A 117 -9.26 -5.89 -8.39
N VAL A 118 -8.59 -5.50 -7.31
CA VAL A 118 -7.43 -4.60 -7.31
C VAL A 118 -6.18 -5.46 -7.28
N LYS A 119 -5.26 -5.21 -8.21
CA LYS A 119 -3.95 -5.86 -8.23
C LYS A 119 -3.13 -5.38 -7.03
N PHE A 120 -2.35 -6.27 -6.43
CA PHE A 120 -1.53 -5.96 -5.27
C PHE A 120 -0.07 -6.33 -5.57
N ILE A 121 0.84 -5.36 -5.40
CA ILE A 121 2.28 -5.56 -5.55
C ILE A 121 2.97 -5.09 -4.27
N SER A 122 3.87 -5.91 -3.74
CA SER A 122 4.78 -5.51 -2.67
C SER A 122 6.20 -5.32 -3.21
N LEU A 123 6.77 -4.14 -3.01
CA LEU A 123 8.15 -3.79 -3.33
C LEU A 123 9.02 -4.02 -2.08
N LYS A 124 9.93 -4.98 -2.12
CA LYS A 124 10.72 -5.36 -0.94
C LYS A 124 11.96 -4.50 -0.83
N TYR A 125 12.34 -4.14 0.40
CA TYR A 125 13.57 -3.37 0.66
C TYR A 125 14.86 -4.02 0.19
N SER A 126 14.86 -5.35 0.01
CA SER A 126 16.00 -6.14 -0.44
C SER A 126 16.11 -6.24 -1.97
N GLU A 127 15.08 -5.82 -2.69
CA GLU A 127 15.05 -5.82 -4.15
C GLU A 127 15.67 -4.52 -4.70
N THR A 128 16.24 -4.63 -5.89
CA THR A 128 16.79 -3.52 -6.66
C THR A 128 15.69 -2.73 -7.36
N GLU A 129 16.01 -1.51 -7.80
CA GLU A 129 15.04 -0.70 -8.55
C GLU A 129 14.58 -1.38 -9.85
N ASP A 130 15.45 -2.15 -10.50
CA ASP A 130 15.10 -2.85 -11.74
C ASP A 130 14.15 -4.02 -11.48
N GLU A 131 14.30 -4.71 -10.34
CA GLU A 131 13.33 -5.72 -9.90
C GLU A 131 11.98 -5.06 -9.59
N TRP A 132 11.96 -3.90 -8.93
CA TRP A 132 10.74 -3.14 -8.71
C TRP A 132 10.08 -2.73 -10.04
N ARG A 133 10.84 -2.19 -11.00
CA ARG A 133 10.33 -1.82 -12.33
C ARG A 133 9.74 -3.02 -13.05
N LYS A 134 10.42 -4.17 -13.04
CA LYS A 134 9.91 -5.41 -13.65
C LYS A 134 8.61 -5.87 -13.00
N ALA A 135 8.51 -5.82 -11.68
CA ALA A 135 7.28 -6.18 -10.97
C ALA A 135 6.11 -5.28 -11.41
N LEU A 136 6.35 -3.97 -11.54
CA LEU A 136 5.34 -2.98 -11.92
C LEU A 136 4.93 -3.05 -13.41
N LEU A 137 5.80 -3.51 -14.30
CA LEU A 137 5.51 -3.63 -15.74
C LEU A 137 4.78 -4.92 -16.11
N ASN A 138 4.88 -5.97 -15.29
CA ASN A 138 4.23 -7.26 -15.54
C ASN A 138 2.81 -7.34 -14.92
N THR A 139 2.19 -6.19 -14.67
CA THR A 139 0.98 -6.06 -13.86
C THR A 139 -0.30 -6.24 -14.65
#